data_AF-A0A1F7YQH6-F1
#
_entry.id   AF-A0A1F7YQH6-F1
#
_cell.length_a   1.000
_cell.length_b   1.000
_cell.length_c   1.000
_cell.angle_alpha   90.00
_cell.angle_beta   90.00
_cell.angle_gamma   90.00
#
_symmetry.space_group_name_H-M   'P 1'
#
loop_
_entity.id
_entity.type
_entity.pdbx_description
1 polymer ?
#
loop_
_entity_poly.entity_id
_entity_poly.type
_entity_poly.pdbx_seq_one_letter_code
_entity_poly.pdbx_strand_id
1 'polypeptide(L)' 'MLNQELINELKDILKDDFGLSLSVEEVKQIATVFISYFDLLAKIDSLNHISEGGSQQWR' A
#
# COMPACT_ATOMS: atom_id res chain seq x y z
N MET A 1 7.64 -9.62 -5.63
CA MET A 1 6.59 -10.65 -5.46
C MET A 1 6.04 -10.50 -4.05
N LEU A 2 4.73 -10.66 -3.87
CA LEU A 2 4.10 -10.66 -2.55
C LEU A 2 4.62 -11.86 -1.75
N ASN A 3 5.01 -11.65 -0.49
CA ASN A 3 5.37 -12.75 0.42
C ASN A 3 4.11 -13.56 0.74
N GLN A 4 4.21 -14.89 0.71
CA GLN A 4 3.11 -15.80 1.04
C GLN A 4 2.61 -15.60 2.48
N GLU A 5 3.50 -15.23 3.40
CA GLU A 5 3.14 -14.91 4.79
C GLU A 5 2.17 -13.73 4.87
N LEU A 6 2.46 -12.63 4.16
CA LEU A 6 1.58 -11.46 4.07
C LEU A 6 0.22 -11.80 3.46
N ILE A 7 0.18 -12.69 2.46
CA ILE A 7 -1.07 -13.15 1.86
C ILE A 7 -1.89 -13.97 2.85
N ASN A 8 -1.25 -14.80 3.66
CA ASN A 8 -1.94 -15.60 4.67
C ASN A 8 -2.48 -14.71 5.80
N GLU A 9 -1.68 -13.78 6.31
CA GLU A 9 -2.13 -12.82 7.33
C GLU A 9 -3.29 -11.97 6.83
N LEU A 10 -3.19 -11.42 5.61
CA LEU A 10 -4.27 -10.63 5.02
C LEU A 10 -5.55 -11.47 4.86
N LYS A 11 -5.42 -12.75 4.49
CA LYS A 11 -6.56 -13.66 4.38
C LYS A 11 -7.23 -13.89 5.74
N ASP A 12 -6.44 -14.07 6.80
CA ASP A 12 -6.94 -14.27 8.16
C ASP A 12 -7.65 -13.01 8.66
N ILE A 13 -7.06 -11.82 8.46
CA ILE A 13 -7.69 -10.52 8.79
C ILE A 13 -9.03 -10.36 8.04
N LEU A 14 -9.06 -10.61 6.73
CA LEU A 14 -10.28 -10.48 5.93
C LEU A 14 -11.37 -11.44 6.39
N LYS A 15 -11.01 -12.62 6.88
CA LYS A 15 -11.94 -13.59 7.42
C LYS A 15 -12.43 -13.22 8.82
N ASP A 16 -11.54 -12.85 9.72
CA ASP A 16 -11.86 -12.68 11.13
C ASP A 16 -12.55 -11.33 11.40
N ASP A 17 -12.09 -10.26 10.76
CA ASP A 17 -12.62 -8.91 11.01
C ASP A 17 -13.80 -8.55 10.08
N PHE A 18 -13.83 -9.13 8.87
CA PHE A 18 -14.83 -8.79 7.85
C PHE A 18 -15.74 -9.96 7.45
N GLY A 19 -15.49 -11.18 7.95
CA GLY A 19 -16.26 -12.37 7.58
C GLY A 19 -16.08 -12.82 6.13
N LEU A 20 -15.04 -12.36 5.44
CA LEU A 20 -14.82 -12.63 4.02
C LEU A 20 -13.97 -13.88 3.81
N SER A 21 -14.59 -14.95 3.30
CA SER A 21 -13.89 -16.18 2.95
C SER A 21 -13.42 -16.15 1.49
N LEU A 22 -12.24 -15.56 1.26
CA LEU A 22 -11.66 -15.37 -0.07
C LEU A 22 -10.64 -16.46 -0.45
N SER A 23 -10.51 -16.70 -1.75
CA SER A 23 -9.42 -17.50 -2.31
C SER A 23 -8.09 -16.75 -2.21
N VAL A 24 -6.98 -17.50 -2.27
CA VAL A 24 -5.63 -16.91 -2.25
C VAL A 24 -5.43 -15.91 -3.39
N GLU A 25 -6.06 -16.16 -4.54
CA GLU A 25 -5.92 -15.29 -5.70
C GLU A 25 -6.66 -13.95 -5.54
N GLU A 26 -7.86 -13.98 -4.96
CA GLU A 26 -8.59 -12.76 -4.59
C GLU A 26 -7.84 -11.94 -3.55
N VAL A 27 -7.24 -12.59 -2.55
CA VAL A 27 -6.44 -11.91 -1.52
C VAL A 27 -5.19 -11.24 -2.14
N LYS A 28 -4.54 -11.89 -3.13
CA LYS A 28 -3.42 -11.26 -3.86
C LYS A 28 -3.86 -10.03 -4.64
N GLN A 29 -5.04 -10.04 -5.25
CA GLN A 29 -5.56 -8.86 -5.96
C GLN A 29 -5.76 -7.69 -5.00
N ILE A 30 -6.35 -7.94 -3.83
CA ILE A 30 -6.51 -6.92 -2.78
C ILE A 30 -5.15 -6.39 -2.32
N ALA A 31 -4.20 -7.28 -2.00
CA ALA A 31 -2.85 -6.90 -1.58
C ALA A 31 -2.14 -6.04 -2.63
N THR A 32 -2.32 -6.37 -3.92
CA THR A 32 -1.74 -5.60 -5.04
C THR A 32 -2.29 -4.16 -5.09
N VAL A 33 -3.60 -4.01 -4.86
CA VAL A 33 -4.24 -2.69 -4.79
C VAL A 33 -3.69 -1.88 -3.61
N PHE A 34 -3.56 -2.49 -2.43
CA PHE A 34 -2.99 -1.80 -1.26
C PHE A 34 -1.55 -1.32 -1.48
N ILE A 35 -0.68 -2.18 -2.03
CA ILE A 35 0.69 -1.78 -2.35
C ILE A 35 0.69 -0.60 -3.34
N SER A 36 -0.10 -0.69 -4.40
CA SER A 36 -0.20 0.37 -5.40
C SER A 36 -0.69 1.70 -4.81
N TYR A 37 -1.59 1.62 -3.83
CA TYR A 37 -2.08 2.78 -3.10
C TYR A 37 -0.99 3.40 -2.22
N PHE A 38 -0.24 2.60 -1.46
CA PHE A 38 0.89 3.10 -0.67
C PHE A 38 2.00 3.70 -1.54
N ASP A 39 2.30 3.09 -2.69
CA ASP A 39 3.24 3.65 -3.67
C ASP A 39 2.77 5.01 -4.19
N LEU A 40 1.47 5.17 -4.44
CA LEU A 40 0.90 6.45 -4.84
C LEU A 40 1.03 7.50 -3.73
N LEU A 41 0.74 7.14 -2.48
CA LEU A 41 0.92 8.03 -1.34
C LEU A 41 2.38 8.45 -1.17
N ALA A 42 3.32 7.51 -1.27
CA ALA A 42 4.74 7.80 -1.19
C ALA A 42 5.21 8.75 -2.31
N LYS A 43 4.68 8.59 -3.53
CA LYS A 43 4.96 9.52 -4.64
C LYS A 43 4.43 10.91 -4.37
N ILE A 44 3.19 11.03 -3.86
CA ILE A 44 2.59 12.32 -3.52
C ILE A 44 3.38 13.00 -2.41
N ASP A 45 3.73 12.26 -1.35
CA ASP A 45 4.55 12.77 -0.25
C ASP A 45 5.93 13.26 -0.73
N SER A 46 6.59 12.47 -1.58
CA SER A 46 7.88 12.87 -2.17
C SER A 46 7.76 14.15 -2.99
N LEU A 47 6.69 14.32 -3.78
CA LEU A 47 6.43 15.54 -4.55
C LEU A 47 6.16 16.74 -3.62
N ASN A 48 5.43 16.55 -2.53
CA ASN A 48 5.14 17.61 -1.57
C ASN A 48 6.39 18.05 -0.80
N HIS A 49 7.25 17.11 -0.38
CA HIS A 49 8.53 17.44 0.26
C HIS A 49 9.53 18.12 -0.69
N ILE A 50 9.49 17.84 -2.00
CA ILE A 50 10.28 18.60 -3.00
C ILE A 50 9.75 20.04 -3.16
N SER A 51 8.44 20.24 -2.97
CA SER A 51 7.79 21.55 -3.13
C SER A 51 8.12 22.53 -2.01
N GLU A 52 8.42 22.05 -0.80
CA GLU A 52 8.80 22.88 0.35
C GLU A 52 10.30 23.22 0.40
N GLY A 53 11.15 22.48 -0.33
CA GLY A 53 12.60 22.71 -0.39
C GLY A 53 13.09 23.69 -1.46
N GLY A 54 12.20 24.27 -2.26
CA GLY A 54 12.55 25.07 -3.45
C GLY A 54 12.66 26.59 -3.27
N SER A 55 12.31 27.15 -2.11
CA SER A 55 12.16 28.61 -1.92
C SER A 55 13.26 29.26 -1.07
N GLN A 56 14.46 28.67 -1.00
CA GLN A 56 15.59 29.30 -0.34
C GLN A 56 16.90 29.19 -1.14
N GLN A 57 16.93 29.85 -2.30
CA GLN A 57 18.17 30.31 -2.92
C GLN A 57 18.04 31.81 -3.23
N TRP A 58 18.23 32.62 -2.20
CA TRP A 58 18.69 34.01 -2.33
C TRP A 58 20.10 34.06 -1.75
N ARG A 59 21.11 34.02 -2.62
CA ARG A 59 22.37 34.79 -2.55
C ARG A 59 23.28 34.42 -3.72
#